data_AF-A0A3R9WLV4-F1
#
_entry.id   AF-A0A3R9WLV4-F1
#
_cell.length_a   1.000
_cell.length_b   1.000
_cell.length_c   1.000
_cell.angle_alpha   90.00
_cell.angle_beta   90.00
_cell.angle_gamma   90.00
#
_symmetry.space_group_name_H-M   'P 1'
#
loop_
_entity.id
_entity.type
_entity.pdbx_description
1 polymer ?
#
loop_
_entity_poly.entity_id
_entity_poly.type
_entity_poly.pdbx_seq_one_letter_code
_entity_poly.pdbx_strand_id
1 'polypeptide(L)'
;ISGVDGGMDVYPFELYQAKYGTLWDTKVRLPEEQLSPELAQAKNFADCCLGKAEPVVTAEQALKVSQLMEAIYQSSEMGSSIKLASVGVED
;
A
#
# COMPACT_ATOMS: atom_id res chain seq x y z
N ILE A 1 -7.47 -5.68 -5.44
CA ILE A 1 -8.02 -5.60 -4.06
C ILE A 1 -9.48 -5.96 -4.12
N SER A 2 -9.96 -6.88 -3.30
CA SER A 2 -11.34 -7.38 -3.39
C SER A 2 -12.01 -7.38 -2.01
N GLY A 3 -13.32 -7.12 -2.00
CA GLY A 3 -14.17 -7.12 -0.81
C GLY A 3 -15.57 -7.63 -1.15
N VAL A 4 -16.47 -7.58 -0.17
CA VAL A 4 -17.83 -8.13 -0.30
C VAL A 4 -18.69 -7.35 -1.31
N ASP A 5 -18.48 -6.04 -1.43
CA ASP A 5 -19.28 -5.16 -2.30
C ASP A 5 -18.61 -4.86 -3.66
N GLY A 6 -17.46 -5.50 -3.94
CA GLY A 6 -16.73 -5.32 -5.18
C GLY A 6 -15.21 -5.43 -5.03
N GLY A 7 -14.51 -5.16 -6.12
CA GLY A 7 -13.05 -5.14 -6.16
C GLY A 7 -12.51 -3.99 -7.01
N MET A 8 -11.20 -3.81 -6.96
CA MET A 8 -10.47 -2.89 -7.80
C MET A 8 -9.14 -3.49 -8.22
N ASP A 9 -8.75 -3.24 -9.46
CA ASP A 9 -7.37 -3.36 -9.88
C ASP A 9 -6.73 -1.98 -9.80
N VAL A 10 -5.48 -1.94 -9.35
CA VAL A 10 -4.74 -0.67 -9.15
C VAL A 10 -3.89 -0.31 -10.36
N TYR A 11 -3.67 -1.26 -11.30
CA TYR A 11 -2.88 -1.04 -12.49
C TYR A 11 -3.29 -1.98 -13.65
N PRO A 12 -4.04 -1.49 -14.66
CA PRO A 12 -4.67 -0.16 -14.73
C PRO A 12 -5.76 0.00 -13.67
N PHE A 13 -6.08 1.25 -13.29
CA PHE A 13 -7.09 1.49 -12.25
C PHE A 13 -8.51 1.19 -12.76
N GLU A 14 -9.09 0.09 -12.30
CA GLU A 14 -10.41 -0.42 -12.67
C GLU A 14 -11.22 -0.81 -11.43
N LEU A 15 -12.54 -0.62 -11.46
CA LEU A 15 -13.46 -1.01 -10.39
C LEU A 15 -14.44 -2.08 -10.90
N TYR A 16 -14.69 -3.10 -10.08
CA TYR A 16 -15.58 -4.23 -10.37
C TYR A 16 -16.68 -4.31 -9.31
N GLN A 17 -17.95 -4.18 -9.69
CA GLN A 17 -19.06 -4.19 -8.74
C GLN A 17 -20.30 -4.89 -9.29
N ALA A 18 -21.06 -5.58 -8.43
CA ALA A 18 -22.40 -6.05 -8.78
C ALA A 18 -23.42 -4.92 -8.59
N LYS A 19 -24.00 -4.42 -9.67
CA LYS A 19 -25.02 -3.35 -9.65
C LYS A 19 -26.16 -3.72 -10.59
N TYR A 20 -27.40 -3.39 -10.19
CA TYR A 20 -28.61 -3.60 -10.99
C TYR A 20 -28.77 -5.06 -11.49
N GLY A 21 -28.37 -6.03 -10.65
CA GLY A 21 -28.48 -7.46 -10.99
C GLY A 21 -27.44 -7.97 -11.99
N THR A 22 -26.38 -7.21 -12.29
CA THR A 22 -25.30 -7.62 -13.20
C THR A 22 -23.92 -7.14 -12.72
N LEU A 23 -22.85 -7.64 -13.33
CA LEU A 23 -21.48 -7.21 -13.08
C LEU A 23 -21.16 -5.96 -13.90
N TRP A 24 -20.49 -4.99 -13.26
CA TRP A 24 -20.06 -3.73 -13.85
C TRP A 24 -18.56 -3.55 -13.70
N ASP A 25 -17.91 -3.23 -14.83
CA ASP A 25 -16.49 -2.92 -14.90
C ASP A 25 -16.36 -1.43 -15.25
N THR A 26 -15.66 -0.67 -14.41
CA THR A 26 -15.52 0.79 -14.56
C THR A 26 -14.06 1.17 -14.68
N LYS A 27 -13.69 1.76 -15.82
CA LYS A 27 -12.38 2.39 -16.00
C LYS A 27 -12.40 3.79 -15.43
N VAL A 28 -11.54 4.06 -14.44
CA VAL A 28 -11.48 5.36 -13.79
C VAL A 28 -10.44 6.24 -14.49
N ARG A 29 -10.81 7.48 -14.76
CA ARG A 29 -9.87 8.52 -15.20
C ARG A 29 -9.51 9.36 -13.99
N LEU A 30 -8.29 9.20 -13.50
CA LEU A 30 -7.76 10.06 -12.45
C LEU A 30 -7.32 11.39 -13.09
N PRO A 31 -7.48 12.52 -12.38
CA PRO A 31 -6.82 13.77 -12.75
C PRO A 31 -5.31 13.56 -12.83
N GLU A 32 -4.63 14.29 -13.72
CA GLU A 32 -3.16 14.32 -13.70
C GLU A 32 -2.68 14.89 -12.36
N GLU A 33 -1.74 14.19 -11.71
CA GLU A 33 -1.15 14.66 -10.47
C GLU A 33 -0.31 15.92 -10.73
N GLN A 34 -0.38 16.90 -9.81
CA GLN A 34 0.39 18.15 -9.92
C GLN A 34 1.90 17.93 -9.80
N LEU A 35 2.31 16.86 -9.11
CA LEU A 35 3.69 16.41 -8.96
C LEU A 35 3.72 14.92 -9.20
N SER A 36 4.75 14.43 -9.89
CA SER A 36 4.95 12.99 -10.02
C SER A 36 5.22 12.36 -8.64
N PRO A 37 4.92 11.07 -8.44
CA PRO A 37 5.16 10.39 -7.17
C PRO A 37 6.60 10.53 -6.66
N GLU A 38 7.58 10.55 -7.56
CA GLU A 38 9.00 10.71 -7.21
C GLU A 38 9.29 12.11 -6.65
N LEU A 39 8.72 13.15 -7.26
CA LEU A 39 8.86 14.53 -6.78
C LEU A 39 8.12 14.72 -5.46
N ALA A 40 6.93 14.14 -5.32
CA ALA A 40 6.17 14.17 -4.07
C ALA A 40 6.94 13.52 -2.91
N GLN A 41 7.57 12.36 -3.16
CA GLN A 41 8.40 11.67 -2.18
C GLN A 41 9.64 12.48 -1.79
N ALA A 42 10.38 13.00 -2.77
CA ALA A 42 11.57 13.82 -2.52
C ALA A 42 11.23 15.10 -1.74
N LYS A 43 10.09 15.74 -2.06
CA LYS A 43 9.59 16.90 -1.33
C LYS A 43 9.25 16.55 0.12
N ASN A 44 8.51 15.46 0.37
CA ASN A 44 8.19 15.05 1.73
C ASN A 44 9.46 14.80 2.54
N PHE A 45 10.45 14.09 1.98
CA PHE A 45 11.73 13.86 2.63
C PHE A 45 12.43 15.17 3.03
N ALA A 46 12.58 16.11 2.08
CA ALA A 46 13.23 17.39 2.34
C ALA A 46 12.50 18.22 3.39
N ASP A 47 11.17 18.26 3.34
CA ASP A 47 10.36 18.99 4.33
C ASP A 47 10.44 18.38 5.73
N CYS A 48 10.54 17.05 5.85
CA CYS A 48 10.77 16.37 7.13
C CYS A 48 12.12 16.76 7.74
N CYS A 49 13.19 16.74 6.93
CA CYS A 49 14.52 17.18 7.38
C CYS A 49 14.54 18.63 7.87
N LEU A 50 13.65 19.47 7.34
CA LEU A 50 13.50 20.88 7.71
C LEU A 50 12.50 21.10 8.86
N GLY A 51 11.89 20.05 9.40
CA GLY A 51 10.87 20.14 10.46
C GLY A 51 9.56 20.79 9.99
N LYS A 52 9.27 20.75 8.69
CA LYS A 52 8.06 21.33 8.08
C LYS A 52 6.94 20.31 7.86
N ALA A 53 7.26 19.03 7.95
CA ALA A 53 6.33 17.93 7.75
C ALA A 53 6.76 16.72 8.56
N GLU A 54 5.84 15.78 8.75
CA GLU A 54 6.12 14.44 9.25
C GLU A 54 6.34 13.47 8.07
N PRO A 55 7.12 12.40 8.27
CA PRO A 55 7.36 11.42 7.23
C PRO A 55 6.05 10.69 6.89
N VAL A 56 5.67 10.71 5.61
CA VAL A 56 4.48 9.97 5.12
C VAL A 56 4.65 8.46 5.34
N VAL A 57 5.89 7.98 5.25
CA VAL A 57 6.29 6.60 5.59
C VAL A 57 7.32 6.66 6.70
N THR A 58 6.93 6.18 7.88
CA THR A 58 7.77 6.12 9.07
C THR A 58 8.81 5.00 8.98
N ALA A 59 9.87 5.10 9.79
CA ALA A 59 10.90 4.06 9.88
C ALA A 59 10.31 2.73 10.36
N GLU A 60 9.34 2.78 11.28
CA GLU A 60 8.64 1.63 11.84
C GLU A 60 7.80 0.92 10.77
N GLN A 61 7.13 1.67 9.89
CA GLN A 61 6.41 1.10 8.75
C GLN A 61 7.37 0.43 7.77
N ALA A 62 8.52 1.05 7.47
CA ALA A 62 9.54 0.45 6.61
C ALA A 62 10.10 -0.85 7.21
N LEU A 63 10.38 -0.86 8.53
CA LEU A 63 10.85 -2.05 9.24
C LEU A 63 9.84 -3.20 9.16
N LYS A 64 8.53 -2.91 9.30
CA LYS A 64 7.47 -3.93 9.16
C LYS A 64 7.49 -4.59 7.78
N VAL A 65 7.75 -3.81 6.71
CA VAL A 65 7.88 -4.36 5.35
C VAL A 65 9.11 -5.26 5.24
N SER A 66 10.26 -4.85 5.79
CA SER A 66 11.47 -5.69 5.81
C SER A 66 11.26 -7.01 6.56
N GLN A 67 10.61 -6.97 7.73
CA GLN A 67 10.28 -8.18 8.49
C GLN A 67 9.34 -9.12 7.72
N LEU A 68 8.38 -8.56 6.98
CA LEU A 68 7.52 -9.36 6.10
C LEU A 68 8.32 -10.04 4.98
N MET A 69 9.28 -9.34 4.38
CA MET A 69 10.16 -9.91 3.35
C MET A 69 11.00 -11.07 3.91
N GLU A 70 11.59 -10.91 5.10
CA GLU A 70 12.32 -11.98 5.78
C GLU A 70 11.43 -13.20 6.05
N ALA A 71 10.19 -12.98 6.51
CA ALA A 71 9.24 -14.06 6.75
C ALA A 71 8.82 -14.77 5.45
N ILE A 72 8.73 -14.07 4.33
CA ILE A 72 8.47 -14.69 3.01
C ILE A 72 9.63 -15.60 2.61
N TYR A 73 10.88 -15.15 2.78
CA TYR A 73 12.05 -15.98 2.49
C TYR A 73 12.10 -17.23 3.39
N GLN A 74 11.91 -17.05 4.69
CA GLN A 74 11.84 -18.17 5.64
C GLN A 74 10.70 -19.15 5.32
N SER A 75 9.51 -18.62 4.96
CA SER A 75 8.37 -19.44 4.58
C SER A 75 8.67 -20.32 3.38
N SER A 76 9.39 -19.77 2.38
CA SER A 76 9.80 -20.51 1.18
C SER A 76 10.79 -21.62 1.51
N GLU A 77 11.76 -21.37 2.40
CA GLU A 77 12.75 -22.38 2.80
C GLU A 77 12.13 -23.51 3.62
N MET A 78 11.17 -23.18 4.49
CA MET A 78 10.51 -24.12 5.39
C MET A 78 9.30 -24.82 4.77
N GLY A 79 8.81 -24.37 3.61
CA GLY A 79 7.60 -24.89 2.98
C GLY A 79 6.33 -24.75 3.84
N SER A 80 6.33 -23.80 4.77
CA SER A 80 5.25 -23.62 5.75
C SER A 80 5.09 -22.15 6.13
N SER A 81 3.96 -21.80 6.73
CA SER A 81 3.67 -20.42 7.11
C SER A 81 4.52 -19.97 8.31
N ILE A 82 4.97 -18.72 8.26
CA ILE A 82 5.68 -18.06 9.37
C ILE A 82 4.69 -17.19 10.14
N LYS A 83 4.68 -17.35 11.47
CA LYS A 83 3.88 -16.50 12.35
C LYS A 83 4.67 -15.24 12.70
N LEU A 84 4.18 -14.09 12.26
CA LEU A 84 4.74 -12.79 12.65
C LEU A 84 4.39 -12.50 14.12
N ALA A 85 5.36 -11.96 14.87
CA ALA A 85 5.09 -11.39 16.18
C ALA A 85 4.23 -10.13 16.02
N SER A 86 3.24 -9.93 16.88
CA SER A 86 2.49 -8.67 16.91
C SER A 86 3.42 -7.55 17.35
N VAL A 87 3.87 -6.72 16.42
CA VAL A 87 4.60 -5.49 16.72
C VAL A 87 3.60 -4.51 17.33
N GLY A 88 3.78 -4.16 18.59
CA GLY A 88 2.96 -3.18 19.29
C GLY A 88 2.87 -1.89 18.48
N VAL A 89 1.63 -1.43 18.26
CA VAL A 89 1.35 -0.07 17.85
C VAL A 89 1.13 0.68 19.15
N GLU A 90 2.11 1.45 19.60
CA GLU A 90 1.81 2.53 20.53
C GLU A 90 1.18 3.64 19.70
N ASP A 91 -0.01 4.07 20.12
CA ASP A 91 -0.83 5.14 19.52
C ASP A 91 -0.13 6.51 19.58
#